data_AF-A0AAD2GAV0-F1
#
_entry.id   AF-A0AAD2GAV0-F1
#
_cell.length_a   1.000
_cell.length_b   1.000
_cell.length_c   1.000
_cell.angle_alpha   90.00
_cell.angle_beta   90.00
_cell.angle_gamma   90.00
#
_symmetry.space_group_name_H-M   'P 1'
#
loop_
_entity.id
_entity.type
_entity.pdbx_description
1 polymer ?
#
loop_
_entity_poly.entity_id
_entity_poly.type
_entity_poly.pdbx_seq_one_letter_code
_entity_poly.pdbx_strand_id
1 'polypeptide(L)'
;MLSTFASVKRATVSVTRRPAFLSAAERYFSDEGPKKAVRKVKKKPKKSTQETGGRPKDLEIILAALDAPFTKAPPADKEEMARREQILKNYTVGKFKQHNQENHDLACKLTMKKHAIKMLPKGSELKRKALEVDNEGPPRWRNIPLWTPPIPNFNYKDYTTLDE
;
A
#
# COMPACT_ATOMS: atom_id res chain seq x y z
N MET A 1 -55.79 -46.34 -11.62
CA MET A 1 -55.38 -45.57 -10.42
C MET A 1 -54.04 -44.93 -10.73
N LEU A 2 -54.03 -43.65 -11.07
CA LEU A 2 -52.84 -42.92 -11.52
C LEU A 2 -52.15 -42.28 -10.30
N SER A 3 -50.92 -42.71 -10.05
CA SER A 3 -50.03 -42.20 -9.00
C SER A 3 -49.46 -40.85 -9.40
N THR A 4 -49.83 -39.80 -8.68
CA THR A 4 -49.33 -38.42 -8.79
C THR A 4 -47.92 -38.31 -8.21
N PHE A 5 -46.92 -38.07 -9.07
CA PHE A 5 -45.60 -37.61 -8.65
C PHE A 5 -45.62 -36.08 -8.44
N ALA A 6 -45.45 -35.64 -7.19
CA ALA A 6 -45.29 -34.23 -6.85
C ALA A 6 -43.89 -33.73 -7.24
N SER A 7 -43.85 -32.78 -8.17
CA SER A 7 -42.63 -32.09 -8.62
C SER A 7 -42.23 -31.00 -7.63
N VAL A 8 -41.08 -31.18 -6.98
CA VAL A 8 -40.45 -30.15 -6.12
C VAL A 8 -39.84 -29.08 -7.01
N LYS A 9 -40.49 -27.92 -7.10
CA LYS A 9 -39.95 -26.73 -7.79
C LYS A 9 -38.80 -26.14 -6.96
N ARG A 10 -37.56 -26.24 -7.46
CA ARG A 10 -36.41 -25.49 -6.92
C ARG A 10 -36.61 -24.00 -7.19
N ALA A 11 -36.62 -23.19 -6.13
CA ALA A 11 -36.57 -21.74 -6.23
C ALA A 11 -35.18 -21.30 -6.72
N THR A 12 -35.12 -20.58 -7.83
CA THR A 12 -33.92 -19.91 -8.33
C THR A 12 -33.75 -18.60 -7.56
N VAL A 13 -32.73 -18.52 -6.72
CA VAL A 13 -32.33 -17.25 -6.07
C VAL A 13 -31.63 -16.39 -7.13
N SER A 14 -32.31 -15.34 -7.58
CA SER A 14 -31.74 -14.32 -8.46
C SER A 14 -30.72 -13.49 -7.68
N VAL A 15 -29.44 -13.65 -8.02
CA VAL A 15 -28.36 -12.79 -7.53
C VAL A 15 -28.49 -11.43 -8.18
N THR A 16 -29.05 -10.46 -7.46
CA THR A 16 -29.03 -9.05 -7.88
C THR A 16 -27.59 -8.52 -7.75
N ARG A 17 -26.94 -8.27 -8.89
CA ARG A 17 -25.65 -7.57 -8.96
C ARG A 17 -25.81 -6.18 -8.33
N ARG A 18 -25.10 -5.92 -7.24
CA ARG A 18 -24.90 -4.56 -6.73
C ARG A 18 -24.15 -3.72 -7.79
N PRO A 19 -24.53 -2.45 -8.01
CA PRO A 19 -23.77 -1.58 -8.89
C PRO A 19 -22.38 -1.34 -8.28
N ALA A 20 -21.35 -1.60 -9.09
CA ALA A 20 -19.98 -1.26 -8.76
C ALA A 20 -19.87 0.27 -8.65
N PHE A 21 -19.65 0.78 -7.44
CA PHE A 21 -19.11 2.11 -7.24
C PHE A 21 -17.66 2.08 -7.76
N LEU A 22 -17.51 2.36 -9.05
CA LEU A 22 -16.24 2.71 -9.67
C LEU A 22 -15.85 4.09 -9.15
N SER A 23 -15.01 4.13 -8.12
CA SER A 23 -14.26 5.35 -7.80
C SER A 23 -13.35 5.62 -8.98
N ALA A 24 -13.69 6.63 -9.78
CA ALA A 24 -12.88 7.12 -10.87
C ALA A 24 -11.48 7.45 -10.35
N ALA A 25 -10.50 6.63 -10.72
CA ALA A 25 -9.11 7.06 -10.68
C ALA A 25 -8.97 8.15 -11.74
N GLU A 26 -8.86 9.40 -11.29
CA GLU A 26 -8.47 10.54 -12.12
C GLU A 26 -7.14 10.20 -12.82
N ARG A 27 -7.24 9.86 -14.11
CA ARG A 27 -6.08 9.75 -14.98
C ARG A 27 -5.63 11.17 -15.28
N TYR A 28 -4.56 11.58 -14.61
CA TYR A 28 -3.96 12.90 -14.73
C TYR A 28 -3.16 13.06 -16.04
N PHE A 29 -3.78 12.80 -17.20
CA PHE A 29 -3.28 13.14 -18.54
C PHE A 29 -4.46 13.17 -19.51
N SER A 30 -5.27 14.23 -19.43
CA SER A 30 -6.27 14.56 -20.45
C SER A 30 -5.64 15.54 -21.44
N ASP A 31 -5.05 15.00 -22.51
CA ASP A 31 -4.51 15.79 -23.62
C ASP A 31 -5.46 15.60 -24.81
N GLU A 32 -6.56 16.36 -24.82
CA GLU A 32 -7.54 16.37 -25.91
C GLU A 32 -6.99 17.13 -27.12
N GLY A 33 -6.71 16.38 -28.19
CA GLY A 33 -6.57 16.95 -29.54
C GLY A 33 -6.08 15.92 -30.57
N PRO A 34 -6.65 15.88 -31.80
CA PRO A 34 -6.19 14.95 -32.82
C PRO A 34 -4.80 15.35 -33.34
N LYS A 35 -3.82 14.45 -33.24
CA LYS A 35 -2.45 14.63 -33.76
C LYS A 35 -2.49 14.83 -35.28
N LYS A 36 -2.32 16.08 -35.75
CA LYS A 36 -2.11 16.38 -37.17
C LYS A 36 -0.69 15.97 -37.58
N ALA A 37 -0.56 15.28 -38.71
CA ALA A 37 0.72 14.86 -39.27
C ALA A 37 1.53 16.07 -39.77
N VAL A 38 2.56 16.47 -39.05
CA VAL A 38 3.49 17.53 -39.46
C VAL A 38 4.52 16.96 -40.44
N ARG A 39 4.51 17.44 -41.69
CA ARG A 39 5.55 17.16 -42.69
C ARG A 39 6.88 17.79 -42.24
N LYS A 40 7.91 16.97 -42.04
CA LYS A 40 9.26 17.44 -41.69
C LYS A 40 9.93 18.12 -42.88
N VAL A 41 10.15 19.44 -42.80
CA VAL A 41 11.03 20.17 -43.72
C VAL A 41 12.48 19.96 -43.27
N LYS A 42 13.33 19.42 -44.16
CA LYS A 42 14.77 19.25 -43.91
C LYS A 42 15.46 20.62 -43.89
N LYS A 43 15.67 21.18 -42.68
CA LYS A 43 16.63 22.27 -42.48
C LYS A 43 18.03 21.69 -42.27
N LYS A 44 19.02 22.22 -42.99
CA LYS A 44 20.44 21.89 -42.82
C LYS A 44 20.90 22.33 -41.41
N PRO A 45 21.70 21.54 -40.68
CA PRO A 45 22.18 21.93 -39.36
C PRO A 45 23.24 23.04 -39.49
N LYS A 46 22.98 24.19 -38.87
CA LYS A 46 24.01 25.17 -38.53
C LYS A 46 24.79 24.59 -37.34
N LYS A 47 26.11 24.44 -37.48
CA LYS A 47 27.02 24.15 -36.35
C LYS A 47 26.97 25.35 -35.40
N SER A 48 26.24 25.22 -34.31
CA SER A 48 26.45 26.04 -33.12
C SER A 48 27.64 25.44 -32.38
N THR A 49 28.69 26.24 -32.22
CA THR A 49 29.80 25.99 -31.30
C THR A 49 29.21 25.76 -29.91
N GLN A 50 29.24 24.52 -29.42
CA GLN A 50 28.86 24.22 -28.03
C GLN A 50 30.00 24.69 -27.13
N GLU A 51 29.74 25.80 -26.43
CA GLU A 51 30.48 26.15 -25.22
C GLU A 51 30.37 24.97 -24.24
N THR A 52 31.52 24.61 -23.65
CA THR A 52 31.71 23.56 -22.65
C THR A 52 30.96 23.89 -21.35
N GLY A 53 29.63 23.78 -21.37
CA GLY A 53 28.74 23.76 -20.21
C GLY A 53 28.22 22.35 -19.95
N GLY A 54 29.13 21.37 -19.88
CA GLY A 54 28.79 19.98 -19.55
C GLY A 54 28.16 19.90 -18.16
N ARG A 55 27.15 19.03 -17.99
CA ARG A 55 26.61 18.75 -16.66
C ARG A 55 27.76 18.25 -15.77
N PRO A 56 27.77 18.56 -14.46
CA PRO A 56 28.77 18.01 -13.57
C PRO A 56 28.75 16.48 -13.68
N LYS A 57 29.93 15.86 -13.75
CA LYS A 57 30.11 14.41 -13.98
C LYS A 57 29.28 13.56 -13.03
N ASP A 58 29.11 14.01 -11.79
CA ASP A 58 28.30 13.33 -10.77
C ASP A 58 26.82 13.25 -11.18
N LEU A 59 26.26 14.30 -11.79
CA LEU A 59 24.90 14.27 -12.31
C LEU A 59 24.78 13.34 -13.52
N GLU A 60 25.80 13.26 -14.37
CA GLU A 60 25.81 12.32 -15.49
C GLU A 60 25.86 10.86 -15.01
N ILE A 61 26.60 10.57 -13.93
CA ILE A 61 26.64 9.24 -13.31
C ILE A 61 25.28 8.89 -12.69
N ILE A 62 24.64 9.82 -11.97
CA ILE A 62 23.31 9.61 -11.40
C ILE A 62 22.27 9.38 -12.50
N LEU A 63 22.30 10.19 -13.56
CA LEU A 63 21.42 10.02 -14.72
C LEU A 63 21.65 8.68 -15.41
N ALA A 64 22.91 8.29 -15.62
CA ALA A 64 23.26 6.99 -16.20
C ALA A 64 22.81 5.81 -15.32
N ALA A 65 22.84 5.96 -13.99
CA ALA A 65 22.35 4.95 -13.06
C ALA A 65 20.83 4.82 -13.09
N LEU A 66 20.10 5.94 -13.26
CA LEU A 66 18.64 5.95 -13.38
C LEU A 66 18.16 5.43 -14.74
N ASP A 67 18.87 5.75 -15.81
CA ASP A 67 18.57 5.33 -17.18
C ASP A 67 19.12 3.92 -17.53
N ALA A 68 19.78 3.25 -16.58
CA ALA A 68 20.37 1.94 -16.80
C ALA A 68 19.30 0.92 -17.25
N PRO A 69 19.54 0.15 -18.32
CA PRO A 69 18.56 -0.80 -18.84
C PRO A 69 18.33 -1.95 -17.84
N PHE A 70 17.06 -2.27 -17.58
CA PHE A 70 16.71 -3.37 -16.72
C PHE A 70 17.12 -4.71 -17.34
N THR A 71 17.96 -5.47 -16.65
CA THR A 71 18.32 -6.84 -17.03
C THR A 71 17.15 -7.77 -16.74
N LYS A 72 16.53 -8.32 -17.79
CA LYS A 72 15.48 -9.34 -17.62
C LYS A 72 16.11 -10.62 -17.08
N ALA A 73 15.60 -11.10 -15.95
CA ALA A 73 15.99 -12.40 -15.42
C ALA A 73 15.66 -13.51 -16.44
N PRO A 74 16.43 -14.61 -16.47
CA PRO A 74 16.12 -15.74 -17.33
C PRO A 74 14.70 -16.28 -17.06
N PRO A 75 13.97 -16.74 -18.10
CA PRO A 75 12.66 -17.33 -17.91
C PRO A 75 12.79 -18.60 -17.04
N ALA A 76 11.90 -18.74 -16.07
CA ALA A 76 11.91 -19.89 -15.17
C ALA A 76 11.40 -21.16 -15.87
N ASP A 77 11.92 -22.31 -15.46
CA ASP A 77 11.42 -23.62 -15.89
C ASP A 77 9.94 -23.81 -15.50
N LYS A 78 9.24 -24.68 -16.22
CA LYS A 78 7.81 -24.95 -15.98
C LYS A 78 7.52 -25.47 -14.57
N GLU A 79 8.40 -26.30 -14.04
CA GLU A 79 8.28 -26.85 -12.68
C GLU A 79 8.47 -25.75 -11.61
N GLU A 80 9.45 -24.88 -11.80
CA GLU A 80 9.72 -23.76 -10.90
C GLU A 80 8.60 -22.71 -10.97
N MET A 81 8.00 -22.49 -12.15
CA MET A 81 6.80 -21.64 -12.26
C MET A 81 5.63 -22.20 -11.43
N ALA A 82 5.35 -23.51 -11.54
CA ALA A 82 4.29 -24.15 -10.75
C ALA A 82 4.56 -24.04 -9.23
N ARG A 83 5.81 -24.20 -8.82
CA ARG A 83 6.23 -24.00 -7.42
C ARG A 83 5.97 -22.56 -6.95
N ARG A 84 6.35 -21.56 -7.76
CA ARG A 84 6.11 -20.15 -7.46
C ARG A 84 4.63 -19.83 -7.34
N GLU A 85 3.79 -20.38 -8.22
CA GLU A 85 2.34 -20.23 -8.13
C GLU A 85 1.78 -20.81 -6.83
N GLN A 86 2.26 -21.98 -6.41
CA GLN A 86 1.85 -22.60 -5.16
C GLN A 86 2.28 -21.76 -3.94
N ILE A 87 3.52 -21.27 -3.94
CA ILE A 87 4.04 -20.35 -2.91
C ILE A 87 3.18 -19.09 -2.83
N LEU A 88 2.85 -18.49 -3.98
CA LEU A 88 2.02 -17.28 -4.03
C LEU A 88 0.63 -17.52 -3.43
N LYS A 89 -0.03 -18.63 -3.80
CA LYS A 89 -1.34 -19.01 -3.25
C LYS A 89 -1.25 -19.18 -1.72
N ASN A 90 -0.25 -19.92 -1.24
CA ASN A 90 -0.05 -20.16 0.18
C ASN A 90 0.22 -18.86 0.95
N TYR A 91 1.09 -18.00 0.43
CA TYR A 91 1.39 -16.69 1.01
C TYR A 91 0.14 -15.81 1.10
N THR A 92 -0.64 -15.77 0.02
CA THR A 92 -1.86 -14.95 -0.07
C THR A 92 -2.88 -15.40 0.96
N VAL A 93 -3.16 -16.71 1.02
CA VAL A 93 -4.05 -17.31 2.03
C VAL A 93 -3.54 -17.03 3.44
N GLY A 94 -2.23 -17.19 3.69
CA GLY A 94 -1.60 -16.89 4.98
C GLY A 94 -1.79 -15.44 5.40
N LYS A 95 -1.60 -14.49 4.47
CA LYS A 95 -1.80 -13.06 4.73
C LYS A 95 -3.24 -12.70 5.01
N PHE A 96 -4.20 -13.31 4.31
CA PHE A 96 -5.62 -13.13 4.64
C PHE A 96 -5.97 -13.66 6.03
N LYS A 97 -5.42 -14.82 6.43
CA LYS A 97 -5.62 -15.35 7.78
C LYS A 97 -5.07 -14.40 8.84
N GLN A 98 -3.84 -13.92 8.66
CA GLN A 98 -3.22 -12.93 9.56
C GLN A 98 -4.08 -11.66 9.67
N HIS A 99 -4.48 -11.08 8.54
CA HIS A 99 -5.31 -9.88 8.50
C HIS A 99 -6.66 -10.08 9.20
N ASN A 100 -7.31 -11.22 8.98
CA ASN A 100 -8.59 -11.53 9.62
C ASN A 100 -8.45 -11.69 11.14
N GLN A 101 -7.36 -12.30 11.60
CA GLN A 101 -7.08 -12.44 13.03
C GLN A 101 -6.83 -11.08 13.69
N GLU A 102 -5.97 -10.25 13.08
CA GLU A 102 -5.69 -8.89 13.57
C GLU A 102 -6.96 -8.04 13.62
N ASN A 103 -7.79 -8.09 12.58
CA ASN A 103 -9.07 -7.37 12.54
C ASN A 103 -10.08 -7.89 13.56
N HIS A 104 -10.14 -9.20 13.78
CA HIS A 104 -11.00 -9.79 14.80
C HIS A 104 -10.62 -9.28 16.19
N ASP A 105 -9.33 -9.32 16.52
CA ASP A 105 -8.81 -8.83 17.79
C ASP A 105 -9.09 -7.33 17.99
N LEU A 106 -8.90 -6.52 16.94
CA LEU A 106 -9.21 -5.09 16.96
C LEU A 106 -10.71 -4.84 17.17
N ALA A 107 -11.57 -5.61 16.49
CA ALA A 107 -13.01 -5.52 16.65
C ALA A 107 -13.46 -5.89 18.08
N CYS A 108 -12.89 -6.95 18.65
CA CYS A 108 -13.12 -7.34 20.05
C CYS A 108 -12.69 -6.21 21.01
N LYS A 109 -11.49 -5.64 20.84
CA LYS A 109 -11.03 -4.52 21.68
C LYS A 109 -11.92 -3.29 21.55
N LEU A 110 -12.37 -2.97 20.34
CA LEU A 110 -13.26 -1.83 20.10
C LEU A 110 -14.65 -2.04 20.71
N THR A 111 -15.22 -3.24 20.59
CA THR A 111 -16.52 -3.58 21.18
C THR A 111 -16.46 -3.55 22.70
N MET A 112 -15.40 -4.10 23.30
CA MET A 112 -15.16 -4.01 24.75
C MET A 112 -15.01 -2.57 25.21
N LYS A 113 -14.25 -1.72 24.50
CA LYS A 113 -14.10 -0.30 24.82
C LYS A 113 -15.45 0.43 24.79
N LYS A 114 -16.25 0.21 23.75
CA LYS A 114 -17.60 0.80 23.62
C LYS A 114 -18.51 0.33 24.77
N HIS A 115 -18.45 -0.95 25.12
CA HIS A 115 -19.21 -1.51 26.23
C HIS A 115 -18.82 -0.86 27.56
N ALA A 116 -17.52 -0.74 27.85
CA ALA A 116 -17.02 -0.10 29.06
C ALA A 116 -17.50 1.36 29.19
N ILE A 117 -17.42 2.15 28.11
CA ILE A 117 -17.92 3.54 28.09
C ILE A 117 -19.44 3.59 28.31
N LYS A 118 -20.19 2.61 27.80
CA LYS A 118 -21.65 2.51 28.00
C LYS A 118 -22.00 2.26 29.47
N MET A 119 -21.18 1.47 30.18
CA MET A 119 -21.37 1.13 31.60
C MET A 119 -21.13 2.31 32.55
N LEU A 120 -20.44 3.37 32.12
CA LEU A 120 -20.27 4.58 32.93
C LEU A 120 -21.62 5.27 33.20
N PRO A 121 -21.82 5.85 34.40
CA PRO A 121 -23.05 6.56 34.75
C PRO A 121 -23.40 7.64 33.72
N LYS A 122 -24.67 7.68 33.31
CA LYS A 122 -25.18 8.68 32.37
C LYS A 122 -25.11 10.07 33.02
N GLY A 123 -24.68 11.08 32.25
CA GLY A 123 -24.54 12.46 32.75
C GLY A 123 -23.34 12.70 33.68
N SER A 124 -22.47 11.71 33.91
CA SER A 124 -21.25 11.91 34.69
C SER A 124 -20.15 12.60 33.89
N GLU A 125 -19.35 13.42 34.59
CA GLU A 125 -18.12 14.02 34.05
C GLU A 125 -17.14 12.97 33.52
N LEU A 126 -17.11 11.79 34.15
CA LEU A 126 -16.26 10.68 33.73
C LEU A 126 -16.60 10.21 32.32
N LYS A 127 -17.88 10.10 31.99
CA LYS A 127 -18.32 9.71 30.65
C LYS A 127 -18.04 10.79 29.61
N ARG A 128 -18.15 12.07 30.00
CA ARG A 128 -17.82 13.22 29.15
C ARG A 128 -16.34 13.20 28.78
N LYS A 129 -15.44 13.10 29.76
CA LYS A 129 -13.99 13.01 29.54
C LYS A 129 -13.58 11.77 28.75
N ALA A 130 -14.24 10.62 28.97
CA ALA A 130 -13.94 9.39 28.24
C ALA A 130 -14.31 9.44 26.74
N LEU A 131 -15.18 10.36 26.32
CA LEU A 131 -15.57 10.58 24.93
C LEU A 131 -14.70 11.65 24.22
N GLU A 132 -13.89 12.38 24.98
CA GLU A 132 -12.97 13.37 24.44
C GLU A 132 -11.86 12.68 23.62
N VAL A 133 -11.52 13.26 22.47
CA VAL A 133 -10.46 12.73 21.61
C VAL A 133 -9.13 13.26 22.10
N ASP A 134 -8.30 12.35 22.59
CA ASP A 134 -6.92 12.66 22.93
C ASP A 134 -6.07 12.78 21.66
N ASN A 135 -5.37 13.91 21.51
CA ASN A 135 -4.46 14.18 20.39
C ASN A 135 -2.99 13.96 20.78
N GLU A 136 -2.72 13.49 22.01
CA GLU A 136 -1.38 13.17 22.44
C GLU A 136 -0.84 11.96 21.64
N GLY A 137 0.37 12.12 21.11
CA GLY A 137 1.05 11.05 20.39
C GLY A 137 1.54 9.94 21.32
N PRO A 138 2.07 8.83 20.76
CA PRO A 138 2.70 7.80 21.58
C PRO A 138 3.88 8.40 22.37
N PRO A 139 4.14 7.91 23.60
CA PRO A 139 5.23 8.43 24.40
C PRO A 139 6.59 8.27 23.70
N ARG A 140 7.41 9.32 23.72
CA ARG A 140 8.73 9.34 23.04
C ARG A 140 9.73 8.32 23.57
N TRP A 141 9.54 7.82 24.78
CA TRP A 141 10.38 6.78 25.39
C TRP A 141 10.04 5.36 24.89
N ARG A 142 8.96 5.19 24.13
CA ARG A 142 8.60 3.89 23.55
C ARG A 142 9.44 3.62 22.30
N ASN A 143 10.42 2.75 22.44
CA ASN A 143 11.31 2.38 21.33
C ASN A 143 10.60 1.49 20.30
N ILE A 144 10.93 1.69 19.02
CA ILE A 144 10.54 0.79 17.93
C ILE A 144 11.39 -0.48 18.05
N PRO A 145 10.81 -1.68 17.93
CA PRO A 145 11.60 -2.92 17.98
C PRO A 145 12.62 -2.93 16.84
N LEU A 146 13.88 -3.18 17.19
CA LEU A 146 14.98 -3.35 16.25
C LEU A 146 15.33 -4.84 16.15
N TRP A 147 15.94 -5.23 15.03
CA TRP A 147 16.43 -6.60 14.84
C TRP A 147 17.54 -6.96 15.82
N THR A 148 18.35 -5.97 16.22
CA THR A 148 19.42 -6.12 17.20
C THR A 148 19.09 -5.31 18.47
N PRO A 149 19.28 -5.87 19.67
CA PRO A 149 19.05 -5.14 20.90
C PRO A 149 20.07 -4.00 21.06
N PRO A 150 19.70 -2.88 21.72
CA PRO A 150 20.64 -1.80 22.00
C PRO A 150 21.73 -2.25 22.98
N ILE A 151 22.91 -1.64 22.87
CA ILE A 151 24.01 -1.86 23.82
C ILE A 151 23.59 -1.31 25.19
N PRO A 152 23.68 -2.11 26.28
CA PRO A 152 23.33 -1.63 27.62
C PRO A 152 24.14 -0.40 28.00
N ASN A 153 23.46 0.63 28.52
CA ASN A 153 24.06 1.88 29.01
C ASN A 153 24.85 2.69 27.96
N PHE A 154 24.73 2.38 26.67
CA PHE A 154 25.34 3.20 25.63
C PHE A 154 24.53 4.48 25.42
N ASN A 155 25.14 5.62 25.75
CA ASN A 155 24.59 6.94 25.48
C ASN A 155 25.37 7.58 24.33
N TYR A 156 24.69 7.79 23.19
CA TYR A 156 25.33 8.36 22.00
C TYR A 156 25.89 9.77 22.25
N LYS A 157 25.32 10.51 23.20
CA LYS A 157 25.73 11.88 23.54
C LYS A 157 27.19 11.97 23.99
N ASP A 158 27.70 10.91 24.61
CA ASP A 158 29.08 10.88 25.13
C ASP A 158 30.12 10.80 24.00
N TYR A 159 29.70 10.54 22.75
CA TYR A 159 30.59 10.27 21.61
C TYR A 159 30.34 11.18 20.39
N THR A 160 29.25 11.95 20.37
CA THR A 160 29.06 13.00 19.37
C THR A 160 29.77 14.25 19.84
N THR A 161 30.91 14.58 19.22
CA THR A 161 31.56 15.91 19.28
C THR A 161 30.72 16.92 18.50
N LEU A 162 29.48 17.14 18.92
CA LEU A 162 28.71 18.32 18.55
C LEU A 162 29.01 19.38 19.61
N ASP A 163 30.28 19.77 19.68
CA ASP A 163 30.69 21.00 20.33
C ASP A 163 30.36 22.13 19.35
N GLU A 164 29.29 22.86 19.70
CA GLU A 164 28.84 24.21 19.26
C GLU A 164 28.37 24.44 17.81
#